data_AF-A0A8J8K852-F1
#
_entry.id   AF-A0A8J8K852-F1
#
_cell.length_a   1.000
_cell.length_b   1.000
_cell.length_c   1.000
_cell.angle_alpha   90.00
_cell.angle_beta   90.00
_cell.angle_gamma   90.00
#
_symmetry.space_group_name_H-M   'P 1'
#
loop_
_entity.id
_entity.type
_entity.pdbx_description
1 polymer ?
#
loop_
_entity_poly.entity_id
_entity_poly.type
_entity_poly.pdbx_seq_one_letter_code
_entity_poly.pdbx_strand_id
1 'polypeptide(L)' 'MKATDSDIQMEQLYLLIEEKRNQMIRIGLQYGFTDEKTVVASQQLDKLIHQAILMKKLMKQD' A
#
# COMPACT_ATOMS: atom_id res chain seq x y z
N MET A 1 -4.76 -18.53 20.41
CA MET A 1 -5.69 -17.96 19.40
C MET A 1 -4.92 -17.91 18.09
N LYS A 2 -5.44 -18.49 17.00
CA LYS A 2 -4.83 -18.37 15.67
C LYS A 2 -5.34 -17.05 15.06
N ALA A 3 -4.45 -16.29 14.42
CA ALA A 3 -4.86 -15.13 13.62
C ALA A 3 -5.90 -15.58 12.58
N THR A 4 -6.92 -14.75 12.35
CA THR A 4 -7.95 -15.05 11.36
C THR A 4 -7.38 -14.85 9.95
N ASP A 5 -7.94 -15.52 8.93
CA ASP A 5 -7.49 -15.36 7.54
C ASP A 5 -7.57 -13.89 7.06
N SER A 6 -8.47 -13.09 7.63
CA SER A 6 -8.56 -11.65 7.40
C SER A 6 -7.40 -10.86 7.99
N ASP A 7 -6.89 -11.24 9.16
CA ASP A 7 -5.73 -10.58 9.78
C ASP A 7 -4.48 -10.79 8.93
N ILE A 8 -4.30 -12.01 8.40
CA ILE A 8 -3.19 -12.38 7.53
C ILE A 8 -3.25 -11.60 6.20
N GLN A 9 -4.43 -11.47 5.61
CA GLN A 9 -4.62 -10.67 4.39
C GLN A 9 -4.31 -9.17 4.62
N MET A 10 -4.66 -8.64 5.78
CA MET A 10 -4.36 -7.25 6.13
C MET A 10 -2.85 -7.02 6.29
N GLU A 11 -2.15 -7.96 6.94
CA GLU A 11 -0.70 -7.93 7.07
C GLU A 11 0.01 -7.97 5.71
N GLN A 12 -0.43 -8.87 4.82
CA GLN A 12 0.09 -8.95 3.44
C GLN A 12 -0.12 -7.63 2.68
N LEU A 13 -1.29 -7.02 2.81
CA LEU A 13 -1.58 -5.74 2.17
C LEU A 13 -0.68 -4.61 2.71
N TYR A 14 -0.42 -4.58 4.02
CA TYR A 14 0.52 -3.62 4.60
C TYR A 14 1.95 -3.82 4.10
N LEU A 15 2.41 -5.06 3.96
CA LEU A 15 3.73 -5.36 3.38
C LEU A 15 3.83 -4.85 1.93
N LEU A 16 2.79 -5.02 1.12
CA LEU A 16 2.76 -4.48 -0.24
C LEU A 16 2.80 -2.95 -0.28
N ILE A 17 2.10 -2.27 0.63
CA ILE A 17 2.14 -0.81 0.77
C ILE A 17 3.56 -0.34 1.13
N GLU A 18 4.20 -1.01 2.08
CA GLU A 18 5.57 -0.74 2.51
C GLU A 18 6.56 -0.88 1.34
N GLU A 19 6.50 -2.01 0.63
CA GLU A 19 7.35 -2.26 -0.54
C GLU A 19 7.15 -1.21 -1.64
N LYS A 20 5.89 -0.88 -1.96
CA LYS A 20 5.56 0.09 -3.00
C LYS A 20 6.00 1.50 -2.62
N ARG A 21 5.86 1.89 -1.36
CA ARG A 21 6.36 3.17 -0.85
C ARG A 21 7.88 3.25 -0.98
N ASN A 22 8.59 2.21 -0.57
CA ASN A 22 10.05 2.17 -0.69
C ASN A 22 10.50 2.22 -2.16
N GLN A 23 9.76 1.58 -3.07
CA GLN A 23 10.01 1.71 -4.51
C GLN A 23 9.79 3.15 -4.99
N MET A 24 8.66 3.78 -4.66
CA MET A 24 8.36 5.17 -5.04
C MET A 24 9.45 6.13 -4.55
N ILE A 25 9.89 5.99 -3.29
CA ILE A 25 10.96 6.82 -2.72
C ILE A 25 12.26 6.61 -3.48
N ARG A 26 12.66 5.36 -3.75
CA ARG A 26 13.89 5.08 -4.52
C ARG A 26 13.86 5.71 -5.91
N ILE A 27 12.74 5.60 -6.63
CA ILE A 27 12.57 6.21 -7.95
C ILE A 27 12.58 7.74 -7.82
N GLY A 28 11.89 8.31 -6.83
CA GLY A 28 11.85 9.75 -6.59
C GLY A 28 13.21 10.34 -6.24
N LEU A 29 14.04 9.62 -5.48
CA LEU A 29 15.41 10.02 -5.18
C LEU A 29 16.34 9.89 -6.40
N GLN A 30 16.06 8.95 -7.31
CA GLN A 30 16.90 8.71 -8.49
C GLN A 30 16.56 9.63 -9.68
N TYR A 31 15.28 9.85 -9.95
CA TYR A 31 14.79 10.54 -11.14
C TYR A 31 14.04 11.85 -10.83
N GLY A 32 13.67 12.08 -9.56
CA GLY A 32 12.83 13.20 -9.13
C GLY A 32 11.39 12.78 -8.83
N PHE A 33 10.74 13.49 -7.90
CA PHE A 33 9.36 13.19 -7.48
C PHE A 33 8.29 13.57 -8.50
N THR A 34 8.64 14.40 -9.47
CA THR A 34 7.79 14.77 -10.60
C THR A 34 8.06 13.92 -11.85
N ASP A 35 9.05 13.01 -11.81
CA ASP A 35 9.30 12.07 -12.90
C ASP A 35 8.09 11.15 -13.09
N GLU A 36 7.77 10.83 -14.35
CA GLU A 36 6.63 10.00 -14.71
C GLU A 36 6.63 8.67 -13.96
N LYS A 37 7.80 8.04 -13.77
CA LYS A 37 7.91 6.77 -13.04
C LYS A 37 7.56 6.93 -11.56
N THR A 38 7.93 8.07 -10.97
CA THR A 38 7.58 8.36 -9.57
C THR A 38 6.08 8.64 -9.42
N VAL A 39 5.48 9.35 -10.39
CA VAL A 39 4.03 9.61 -10.43
C VAL A 39 3.24 8.30 -10.60
N VAL A 40 3.66 7.41 -11.50
CA VAL A 40 3.03 6.10 -11.65
C VAL A 40 3.17 5.27 -10.37
N ALA A 41 4.35 5.30 -9.74
CA ALA A 41 4.56 4.59 -8.48
C ALA A 41 3.69 5.15 -7.34
N SER A 42 3.47 6.47 -7.28
CA SER A 42 2.62 7.10 -6.26
C SER A 42 1.14 6.77 -6.47
N GLN A 43 0.66 6.75 -7.72
CA GLN A 43 -0.72 6.33 -8.05
C GLN A 43 -0.98 4.87 -7.69
N GLN A 44 0.00 3.99 -7.89
CA GLN A 44 -0.10 2.58 -7.49
C GLN A 44 -0.10 2.43 -5.97
N LEU A 45 0.72 3.21 -5.27
CA LEU A 45 0.71 3.25 -3.80
C LEU A 45 -0.64 3.74 -3.25
N ASP A 46 -1.21 4.79 -3.84
CA ASP A 46 -2.53 5.31 -3.43
C ASP A 46 -3.63 4.25 -3.55
N LYS A 47 -3.63 3.45 -4.63
CA LYS A 47 -4.57 2.33 -4.81
C LYS A 47 -4.47 1.30 -3.69
N LEU A 48 -3.25 0.93 -3.29
CA LEU A 48 -3.04 -0.03 -2.19
C LEU A 48 -3.51 0.55 -0.84
N ILE A 49 -3.24 1.83 -0.58
CA ILE A 49 -3.71 2.53 0.62
C ILE A 49 -5.25 2.58 0.64
N HIS A 50 -5.87 2.91 -0.49
CA HIS A 50 -7.33 2.91 -0.63
C HIS A 50 -7.93 1.52 -0.35
N GLN A 51 -7.33 0.45 -0.87
CA GLN A 51 -7.75 -0.92 -0.57
C GLN A 51 -7.68 -1.23 0.93
N ALA A 52 -6.61 -0.83 1.61
CA ALA A 52 -6.45 -1.04 3.05
C ALA A 52 -7.51 -0.28 3.86
N ILE A 53 -7.84 0.95 3.45
CA ILE A 53 -8.89 1.75 4.08
C ILE A 53 -10.25 1.06 3.92
N LEU A 54 -10.57 0.56 2.71
CA LEU A 54 -11.83 -0.13 2.45
C LEU A 54 -11.94 -1.44 3.25
N MET A 55 -10.88 -2.25 3.23
CA MET A 55 -10.84 -3.51 3.98
C MET A 55 -11.01 -3.28 5.48
N LYS A 56 -10.32 -2.28 6.04
CA LYS A 56 -10.49 -1.88 7.45
C LYS A 56 -11.89 -1.38 7.78
N LYS A 57 -12.57 -0.71 6.84
CA LYS A 57 -13.97 -0.28 7.03
C LYS A 57 -14.91 -1.48 7.10
N LEU A 58 -14.74 -2.46 6.21
CA LEU A 58 -15.54 -3.68 6.19
C LEU A 58 -15.36 -4.50 7.48
N MET A 59 -14.15 -4.54 8.04
CA MET A 59 -13.86 -5.25 9.31
C MET A 59 -14.37 -4.54 10.57
N LYS A 60 -14.83 -3.28 10.46
CA LYS A 60 -15.33 -2.48 11.59
C LYS A 60 -16.86 -2.37 11.62
N GLN A 61 -17.57 -3.09 10.76
CA GLN A 61 -19.04 -3.03 10.68
C GLN A 61 -19.77 -4.07 11.56
N ASP A 62 -19.05 -4.78 12.45
CA ASP A 62 -19.64 -5.65 13.47
C ASP A 62 -19.79 -4.95 14.83
#